data_AF-A0A3D2S9L0-F1
#
_entry.id   AF-A0A3D2S9L0-F1
#
_cell.length_a   1.000
_cell.length_b   1.000
_cell.length_c   1.000
_cell.angle_alpha   90.00
_cell.angle_beta   90.00
_cell.angle_gamma   90.00
#
_symmetry.space_group_name_H-M   'P 1'
#
loop_
_entity.id
_entity.type
_entity.pdbx_description
1 polymer ?
#
loop_
_entity_poly.entity_id
_entity_poly.type
_entity_poly.pdbx_seq_one_letter_code
_entity_poly.pdbx_strand_id
1 'polypeptide(L)'
;MLQLITEFPWWAWALCLLAGGSYAFFFYWWQSAENAPWYSFRWLLFALRCIGVTIIAVLLLEPFFRIRSNEEVLPVAVVLQDNSASVAMKLQDTAAYRLSMEQFKERLSAKYDVQAFTFGYAWESDKAIDFSEGATNMEA
;
A
#
# COMPACT_ATOMS: atom_id res chain seq x y z
N MET A 1 -4.48 2.14 7.40
CA MET A 1 -5.03 2.97 8.50
C MET A 1 -5.06 4.40 8.02
N LEU A 2 -6.21 5.09 8.07
CA LEU A 2 -6.31 6.49 7.66
C LEU A 2 -5.58 7.35 8.70
N GLN A 3 -4.57 8.11 8.30
CA GLN A 3 -3.86 9.05 9.17
C GLN A 3 -4.16 10.47 8.70
N LEU A 4 -4.76 11.26 9.58
CA LEU A 4 -5.00 12.69 9.36
C LEU A 4 -3.75 13.44 9.83
N ILE A 5 -3.01 14.02 8.89
CA ILE A 5 -1.84 14.85 9.20
C ILE A 5 -2.26 16.29 8.96
N THR A 6 -2.32 17.08 10.03
CA THR A 6 -2.64 18.50 9.96
C THR A 6 -1.37 19.30 10.20
N GLU A 7 -0.94 20.09 9.22
CA GLU A 7 0.16 21.05 9.40
C GLU A 7 -0.29 22.28 10.20
N PHE A 8 -1.61 22.50 10.29
CA PHE A 8 -2.21 23.59 11.02
C PHE A 8 -2.38 23.26 12.51
N PRO A 9 -2.26 24.26 13.39
CA PRO A 9 -2.57 24.10 14.80
C PRO A 9 -4.03 23.68 15.03
N TRP A 10 -4.27 22.94 16.12
CA TRP A 10 -5.61 22.45 16.47
C TRP A 10 -6.68 23.56 16.61
N TRP A 11 -6.28 24.79 16.97
CA TRP A 11 -7.18 25.95 17.10
C TRP A 11 -7.69 26.48 15.76
N ALA A 12 -7.06 26.12 14.64
CA ALA A 12 -7.55 26.49 13.31
C ALA A 12 -8.93 25.87 13.01
N TRP A 13 -9.20 24.68 13.53
CA TRP A 13 -10.53 24.05 13.45
C TRP A 13 -11.59 24.83 14.21
N ALA A 14 -11.23 25.39 15.37
CA ALA A 14 -12.12 26.26 16.14
C ALA A 14 -12.41 27.56 15.38
N LEU A 15 -11.43 28.11 14.64
CA LEU A 15 -11.65 29.27 13.77
C LEU A 15 -12.61 28.98 12.62
N CYS A 16 -12.55 27.79 12.00
CA CYS A 16 -13.51 27.40 10.95
C CYS A 16 -14.94 27.36 11.48
N LEU A 17 -15.14 26.80 12.68
CA LEU A 17 -16.45 26.77 13.36
C LEU A 17 -16.93 28.16 13.75
N LEU A 18 -16.02 29.00 14.27
CA LEU A 18 -16.33 30.39 14.61
C LEU A 18 -16.73 31.19 13.38
N ALA A 19 -16.04 31.02 12.25
CA ALA A 19 -16.37 31.72 11.00
C ALA A 19 -17.77 31.34 10.47
N GLY A 20 -18.11 30.05 10.47
CA GLY A 20 -19.44 29.58 10.07
C GLY A 20 -20.53 30.07 11.02
N GLY A 21 -20.28 29.99 12.33
CA GLY A 21 -21.18 30.45 13.37
C GLY A 21 -21.40 31.96 13.32
N SER A 22 -20.34 32.76 13.26
CA SER A 22 -20.41 34.23 13.23
C SER A 22 -21.12 34.73 11.98
N TYR A 23 -20.86 34.12 10.82
CA TYR A 23 -21.50 34.50 9.56
C TYR A 23 -23.01 34.21 9.57
N ALA A 24 -23.40 33.00 10.01
CA ALA A 24 -24.81 32.64 10.11
C ALA A 24 -25.54 33.49 11.17
N PHE A 25 -24.88 33.75 12.30
CA PHE A 25 -25.40 34.55 13.39
C PHE A 25 -25.64 36.01 12.99
N PHE A 26 -24.67 36.62 12.32
CA PHE A 26 -24.80 37.99 11.84
C PHE A 26 -25.99 38.12 10.87
N PHE A 27 -26.12 37.22 9.91
CA PHE A 27 -27.21 37.26 8.93
C PHE A 27 -28.59 37.04 9.55
N TYR A 28 -28.72 36.10 10.49
CA TYR A 28 -30.02 35.74 11.05
C TYR A 28 -30.43 36.61 12.23
N TRP A 29 -29.50 37.10 13.06
CA TRP A 29 -29.84 37.97 14.18
C TRP A 29 -30.04 39.42 13.71
N TRP A 30 -29.21 39.93 12.78
CA TRP A 30 -29.35 41.31 12.32
C TRP A 30 -30.63 41.53 11.48
N GLN A 31 -31.06 40.52 10.72
CA GLN A 31 -32.24 40.62 9.87
C GLN A 31 -33.48 40.10 10.62
N SER A 32 -34.31 41.03 11.11
CA SER A 32 -35.58 40.68 11.75
C SER A 32 -36.57 40.16 10.70
N ALA A 33 -36.53 38.85 10.45
CA ALA A 33 -37.36 38.16 9.47
C ALA A 33 -38.74 37.75 10.04
N GLU A 34 -39.26 38.47 11.03
CA GLU A 34 -40.46 38.10 11.80
C GLU A 34 -41.73 37.93 10.93
N ASN A 35 -41.81 38.61 9.78
CA ASN A 35 -42.95 38.52 8.86
C ASN A 35 -42.68 37.65 7.61
N ALA A 36 -41.57 36.92 7.56
CA ALA A 36 -41.24 36.12 6.39
C ALA A 36 -41.87 34.72 6.46
N PRO A 37 -42.42 34.19 5.34
CA PRO A 37 -43.03 32.86 5.32
C PRO A 37 -42.04 31.73 5.64
N TRP A 38 -40.74 31.97 5.49
CA TRP A 38 -39.67 31.03 5.83
C TRP A 38 -39.20 31.12 7.30
N TYR A 39 -39.83 31.94 8.13
CA TYR A 39 -39.45 32.11 9.54
C TYR A 39 -39.46 30.78 10.32
N SER A 40 -40.41 29.87 10.02
CA SER A 40 -40.46 28.53 10.63
C SER A 40 -39.23 27.66 10.29
N PHE A 41 -38.58 27.91 9.15
CA PHE A 41 -37.37 27.21 8.70
C PHE A 41 -36.08 27.95 9.02
N ARG A 42 -36.16 29.06 9.77
CA ARG A 42 -35.02 29.91 10.14
C ARG A 42 -33.87 29.12 10.75
N TRP A 43 -34.17 28.20 11.68
CA TRP A 43 -33.16 27.36 12.32
C TRP A 43 -32.51 26.35 11.36
N LEU A 44 -33.30 25.78 10.44
CA LEU A 44 -32.80 24.86 9.42
C LEU A 44 -31.87 25.58 8.44
N LEU A 45 -32.28 26.73 7.95
CA LEU A 45 -31.49 27.54 7.02
C LEU A 45 -30.24 28.12 7.69
N PHE A 46 -30.32 28.49 8.97
CA PHE A 46 -29.17 28.87 9.78
C PHE A 46 -28.16 27.72 9.89
N ALA A 47 -28.63 26.52 10.24
CA ALA A 47 -27.77 25.34 10.36
C ALA A 47 -27.10 24.99 9.03
N LEU A 48 -27.86 24.97 7.92
CA LEU A 48 -27.33 24.70 6.59
C LEU A 48 -26.25 25.71 6.19
N ARG A 49 -26.47 27.00 6.48
CA ARG A 49 -25.51 28.07 6.16
C ARG A 49 -24.24 27.98 7.03
N CYS A 50 -24.40 27.70 8.32
CA CYS A 50 -23.28 27.49 9.24
C CYS A 50 -22.42 26.29 8.80
N ILE A 51 -23.05 25.16 8.48
CA ILE A 51 -22.38 23.95 7.99
C ILE A 51 -21.67 24.24 6.66
N GLY A 52 -22.35 24.88 5.71
CA GLY A 52 -21.76 25.19 4.40
C GLY A 52 -20.51 26.06 4.51
N VAL A 53 -20.56 27.14 5.30
CA VAL A 53 -19.40 28.02 5.50
C VAL A 53 -18.28 27.32 6.26
N THR A 54 -18.62 26.50 7.26
CA THR A 54 -17.63 25.70 7.99
C THR A 54 -16.92 24.72 7.06
N ILE A 55 -17.65 24.03 6.18
CA ILE A 55 -17.07 23.11 5.19
C ILE A 55 -16.13 23.86 4.25
N ILE A 56 -16.53 25.04 3.75
CA ILE A 56 -15.67 25.87 2.89
C ILE A 56 -14.39 26.27 3.64
N ALA A 57 -14.49 26.70 4.90
CA ALA A 57 -13.33 27.06 5.71
C ALA A 57 -12.42 25.86 5.96
N VAL A 58 -12.98 24.67 6.22
CA VAL A 58 -12.22 23.42 6.37
C VAL A 58 -11.53 23.04 5.06
N LEU A 59 -12.18 23.19 3.91
CA LEU A 59 -11.57 22.95 2.60
C LEU A 59 -10.41 23.91 2.32
N LEU A 60 -10.51 25.16 2.80
CA LEU A 60 -9.44 26.15 2.70
C LEU A 60 -8.20 25.78 3.54
N LEU A 61 -8.37 24.98 4.60
CA LEU A 61 -7.28 24.41 5.39
C LEU A 61 -6.59 23.23 4.68
N GLU A 62 -7.09 22.79 3.51
CA GLU A 62 -6.53 21.68 2.72
C GLU A 62 -6.12 20.46 3.58
N PRO A 63 -7.06 19.81 4.29
CA PRO A 63 -6.73 18.65 5.12
C PRO A 63 -6.15 17.53 4.24
N PHE A 64 -4.90 17.16 4.51
CA PHE A 64 -4.19 16.17 3.73
C PHE A 64 -4.52 14.75 4.20
N PHE A 65 -5.18 13.97 3.34
CA PHE A 65 -5.49 12.56 3.62
C PHE A 65 -4.39 11.67 3.05
N ARG A 66 -3.48 11.17 3.89
CA ARG A 66 -2.54 10.10 3.48
C ARG A 66 -3.20 8.73 3.63
N ILE A 67 -3.41 8.07 2.49
CA ILE A 67 -3.75 6.66 2.45
C ILE A 67 -2.44 5.87 2.48
N ARG A 68 -2.12 5.27 3.63
CA ARG A 68 -0.98 4.34 3.73
C ARG A 68 -1.43 2.95 3.27
N SER A 69 -1.07 2.56 2.05
CA SER A 69 -1.07 1.16 1.61
C SER A 69 0.23 0.53 2.07
N ASN A 70 0.15 -0.60 2.77
CA ASN A 70 1.32 -1.38 3.14
C ASN A 70 1.30 -2.63 2.26
N GLU A 71 2.10 -2.64 1.20
CA GLU A 71 2.33 -3.85 0.41
C GLU A 71 3.47 -4.63 1.07
N GLU A 72 3.15 -5.85 1.54
CA GLU A 72 4.16 -6.80 1.96
C GLU A 72 4.75 -7.46 0.71
N VAL A 73 5.88 -6.92 0.25
CA VAL A 73 6.64 -7.54 -0.83
C VAL A 73 7.53 -8.62 -0.23
N LEU A 74 7.30 -9.88 -0.65
CA LEU A 74 8.19 -10.97 -0.28
C LEU A 74 9.58 -10.71 -0.89
N PRO A 75 10.67 -10.84 -0.11
CA PRO A 75 12.02 -10.75 -0.66
C PRO A 75 12.27 -11.86 -1.68
N VAL A 76 12.91 -11.50 -2.80
CA VAL A 76 13.25 -12.46 -3.87
C VAL A 76 14.48 -13.25 -3.48
N ALA A 77 14.40 -14.58 -3.50
CA ALA A 77 15.52 -15.49 -3.30
C ALA A 77 15.80 -16.26 -4.59
N VAL A 78 16.98 -16.06 -5.18
CA VAL A 78 17.39 -16.75 -6.41
C VAL A 78 18.18 -18.00 -6.04
N VAL A 79 17.74 -19.17 -6.51
CA VAL A 79 18.45 -20.44 -6.33
C VAL A 79 19.07 -20.83 -7.67
N LEU A 80 20.40 -20.78 -7.76
CA LEU A 80 21.17 -21.18 -8.92
C LEU A 80 21.76 -22.57 -8.69
N GLN A 81 21.43 -23.52 -9.56
CA GLN A 81 21.89 -24.90 -9.46
C GLN A 81 22.73 -25.30 -10.69
N ASP A 82 23.91 -25.85 -10.45
CA ASP A 82 24.74 -26.44 -11.51
C ASP A 82 24.09 -27.76 -11.98
N ASN A 83 23.82 -27.85 -13.28
CA ASN A 83 23.22 -29.01 -13.95
C ASN A 83 24.25 -29.76 -14.83
N SER A 84 25.55 -29.59 -14.56
CA SER A 84 26.59 -30.27 -15.31
C SER A 84 26.76 -31.75 -14.88
N ALA A 85 27.16 -32.58 -15.84
CA ALA A 85 27.44 -34.01 -15.64
C ALA A 85 28.60 -34.26 -14.65
N SER A 86 29.47 -33.26 -14.46
CA SER A 86 30.57 -33.32 -13.49
C SER A 86 30.05 -33.39 -12.04
N VAL A 87 28.89 -32.81 -11.77
CA VAL A 87 28.23 -32.81 -10.47
C VAL A 87 27.67 -34.20 -10.19
N ALA A 88 26.94 -34.80 -11.12
CA ALA A 88 26.44 -36.18 -10.99
C ALA A 88 27.56 -37.20 -10.76
N MET A 89 28.73 -37.02 -11.39
CA MET A 89 29.89 -37.92 -11.20
C MET A 89 30.50 -37.86 -9.79
N LYS A 90 30.34 -36.74 -9.07
CA LYS A 90 30.80 -36.57 -7.69
C LYS A 90 29.75 -36.93 -6.64
N LEU A 91 28.48 -36.96 -7.02
CA LEU A 91 27.39 -37.32 -6.14
C LEU A 91 27.25 -38.84 -6.02
N GLN A 92 27.20 -39.34 -4.78
CA GLN A 92 26.93 -40.76 -4.52
C GLN A 92 25.49 -41.16 -4.87
N ASP A 93 24.53 -40.27 -4.64
CA ASP A 93 23.11 -40.49 -4.93
C ASP A 93 22.46 -39.22 -5.49
N THR A 94 22.31 -39.20 -6.81
CA THR A 94 21.69 -38.11 -7.56
C THR A 94 20.19 -37.96 -7.25
N ALA A 95 19.50 -39.05 -6.90
CA ALA A 95 18.07 -39.02 -6.59
C ALA A 95 17.80 -38.44 -5.21
N ALA A 96 18.60 -38.82 -4.20
CA ALA A 96 18.53 -38.23 -2.86
C ALA A 96 18.82 -36.71 -2.89
N TYR A 97 19.76 -36.29 -3.73
CA TYR A 97 20.07 -34.87 -3.90
C TYR A 97 18.90 -34.07 -4.48
N ARG A 98 18.25 -34.56 -5.55
CA ARG A 98 17.05 -33.93 -6.13
C ARG A 98 15.96 -33.73 -5.07
N LEU A 99 15.68 -34.77 -4.28
CA LEU A 99 14.67 -34.71 -3.22
C LEU A 99 15.01 -33.65 -2.16
N SER A 100 16.27 -33.61 -1.71
CA SER A 100 16.72 -32.60 -0.74
C SER A 100 16.66 -31.17 -1.29
N MET A 101 16.92 -31.00 -2.59
CA MET A 101 16.86 -29.71 -3.26
C MET A 101 15.41 -29.22 -3.41
N GLU A 102 14.48 -30.11 -3.74
CA GLU A 102 13.05 -29.78 -3.75
C GLU A 102 12.54 -29.37 -2.36
N GLN A 103 12.90 -30.14 -1.32
CA GLN A 103 12.56 -29.80 0.07
C GLN A 103 13.19 -28.48 0.52
N PHE A 104 14.39 -28.16 0.04
CA PHE A 104 15.04 -26.88 0.31
C PHE A 104 14.28 -25.72 -0.34
N LYS A 105 13.92 -25.83 -1.63
CA LYS A 105 13.11 -24.83 -2.35
C LYS A 105 11.75 -24.61 -1.67
N GLU A 106 11.09 -25.67 -1.25
CA GLU A 106 9.78 -25.61 -0.58
C GLU A 106 9.85 -24.91 0.79
N ARG A 107 10.93 -25.14 1.57
CA ARG A 107 11.14 -24.40 2.82
C ARG A 107 11.45 -22.93 2.59
N LEU A 108 12.08 -22.60 1.47
CA LEU A 108 12.45 -21.23 1.11
C LEU A 108 11.23 -20.44 0.59
N SER A 109 10.33 -21.09 -0.17
CA SER A 109 9.12 -20.47 -0.72
C SER A 109 8.10 -20.07 0.34
N ALA A 110 8.19 -20.64 1.55
CA ALA A 110 7.35 -20.24 2.69
C ALA A 110 7.62 -18.81 3.18
N LYS A 111 8.77 -18.19 2.83
CA LYS A 111 9.17 -16.85 3.30
C LYS A 111 9.69 -15.92 2.20
N TYR A 112 10.03 -16.46 1.04
CA TYR A 112 10.66 -15.73 -0.06
C TYR A 112 9.93 -16.06 -1.35
N ASP A 113 9.96 -15.14 -2.31
CA ASP A 113 9.62 -15.45 -3.69
C ASP A 113 10.83 -16.14 -4.34
N VAL A 114 10.75 -17.45 -4.54
CA VAL A 114 11.88 -18.29 -4.94
C VAL A 114 11.90 -18.43 -6.46
N GLN A 115 12.95 -17.90 -7.09
CA GLN A 115 13.20 -18.11 -8.51
C GLN A 115 14.33 -19.11 -8.68
N ALA A 116 14.00 -20.29 -9.22
CA ALA A 116 14.96 -21.37 -9.44
C ALA A 116 15.49 -21.35 -10.88
N PHE A 117 16.82 -21.33 -11.01
CA PHE A 117 17.53 -21.40 -12.27
C PHE A 117 18.55 -22.52 -12.24
N THR A 118 18.71 -23.20 -13.36
CA THR A 118 19.78 -24.17 -13.59
C THR A 118 20.74 -23.65 -14.64
N PHE A 119 22.03 -23.94 -14.48
CA PHE A 119 23.07 -23.53 -15.43
C PHE A 119 23.94 -24.71 -15.85
N GLY A 120 24.36 -24.70 -17.12
CA GLY A 120 25.22 -25.70 -17.74
C GLY A 120 25.77 -25.20 -19.08
N TYR A 121 25.06 -25.39 -20.18
CA TYR A 121 25.36 -24.71 -21.45
C TYR A 121 24.75 -23.31 -21.51
N ALA A 122 23.53 -23.16 -20.97
CA ALA A 122 22.79 -21.92 -20.89
C ALA A 122 22.03 -21.85 -19.55
N TRP A 123 21.52 -20.67 -19.22
CA TRP A 123 20.64 -20.49 -18.07
C TRP A 123 19.22 -20.91 -18.45
N GLU A 124 18.64 -21.83 -17.68
CA GLU A 124 17.26 -22.26 -17.85
C GLU A 124 16.48 -22.04 -16.55
N SER A 125 15.30 -21.41 -16.66
CA SER A 125 14.40 -21.22 -15.52
C SER A 125 13.57 -22.49 -15.30
N ASP A 126 13.50 -22.95 -14.05
CA ASP A 126 12.61 -24.02 -13.61
C ASP A 126 12.77 -25.38 -14.32
N LYS A 127 13.96 -25.64 -14.90
CA LYS A 127 14.30 -26.95 -15.46
C LYS A 127 14.49 -27.98 -14.34
N ALA A 128 14.00 -29.20 -14.58
CA ALA A 128 14.30 -30.34 -13.72
C ALA A 128 15.80 -30.66 -13.74
N ILE A 129 16.38 -30.89 -12.56
CA ILE A 129 17.81 -31.18 -12.40
C ILE A 129 18.09 -32.61 -12.89
N ASP A 130 18.70 -32.77 -14.05
CA ASP A 130 18.99 -34.07 -14.66
C ASP A 130 20.50 -34.38 -14.77
N PHE A 131 21.35 -33.38 -14.55
CA PHE A 131 22.81 -33.39 -14.68
C PHE A 131 23.29 -33.85 -16.07
N SER A 132 22.53 -33.57 -17.11
CA SER A 132 22.84 -34.04 -18.47
C SER A 132 23.85 -33.15 -19.21
N GLU A 133 24.18 -31.97 -18.67
CA GLU A 133 24.92 -30.95 -19.43
C GLU A 133 26.43 -31.14 -19.33
N GLY A 134 27.14 -31.13 -20.45
CA GLY A 134 28.58 -31.37 -20.49
C GLY A 134 29.45 -30.16 -20.10
N ALA A 135 28.83 -29.00 -19.90
CA ALA A 135 29.52 -27.75 -19.60
C ALA A 135 29.00 -27.11 -18.31
N THR A 136 29.82 -26.26 -17.71
CA THR A 136 29.46 -25.40 -16.58
C THR A 136 29.70 -23.96 -17.00
N ASN A 137 28.66 -23.33 -17.54
CA ASN A 137 28.67 -21.93 -17.93
C ASN A 137 27.83 -21.12 -16.95
N MET A 138 28.48 -20.21 -16.24
CA MET A 138 27.85 -19.28 -15.30
C MET A 138 27.61 -17.90 -15.93
N GLU A 139 27.98 -17.71 -17.19
CA GLU A 139 27.70 -16.47 -17.93
C GLU A 139 26.21 -16.45 -18.31
N ALA A 140 25.54 -15.35 -17.96
CA ALA A 140 24.12 -15.09 -18.19
C ALA A 140 23.88 -14.44 -19.56
#